data_AF-A0A971KKM8-F1
#
_entry.id   AF-A0A971KKM8-F1
#
_cell.length_a   1.000
_cell.length_b   1.000
_cell.length_c   1.000
_cell.angle_alpha   90.00
_cell.angle_beta   90.00
_cell.angle_gamma   90.00
#
_symmetry.space_group_name_H-M   'P 1'
#
loop_
_entity.id
_entity.type
_entity.pdbx_description
1 polymer ?
#
loop_
_entity_poly.entity_id
_entity_poly.type
_entity_poly.pdbx_seq_one_letter_code
_entity_poly.pdbx_strand_id
1 'polypeptide(L)'
;MKKTLIVLLALCLMAMAFTGCAPKAETAEYDIDKMALKIKDSGAFSDMLSPIDTSIVPTLYGANASDIEDVVVLCSTGATTEEIAIFKCIDSEAAERLVSAAEERIISQKNLYGSYAPAEPPKLDEAIVKADGIYVFYIVSVNSAKVQAVLEGK
;
A
#
# COMPACT_ATOMS: atom_id res chain seq x y z
N MET A 1 -66.14 -13.99 2.68
CA MET A 1 -66.63 -14.95 3.69
C MET A 1 -65.55 -16.01 3.85
N LYS A 2 -64.68 -15.85 4.85
CA LYS A 2 -64.60 -16.62 6.10
C LYS A 2 -64.14 -18.09 5.93
N LYS A 3 -62.86 -18.28 6.30
CA LYS A 3 -62.23 -19.42 7.03
C LYS A 3 -62.06 -20.69 6.19
N THR A 4 -60.88 -21.29 6.08
CA THR A 4 -60.20 -22.07 7.13
C THR A 4 -58.72 -22.33 6.82
N LEU A 5 -57.83 -22.11 7.82
CA LEU A 5 -56.89 -23.05 8.47
C LEU A 5 -55.77 -23.64 7.59
N ILE A 6 -54.52 -23.17 7.73
CA ILE A 6 -53.46 -23.68 8.66
C ILE A 6 -53.02 -25.11 8.34
N VAL A 7 -51.81 -25.27 7.76
CA VAL A 7 -50.81 -26.36 7.98
C VAL A 7 -49.47 -25.80 7.44
N LEU A 8 -48.53 -25.37 8.32
CA LEU A 8 -47.21 -26.00 8.60
C LEU A 8 -46.21 -25.94 7.40
N LEU A 9 -44.92 -25.65 7.51
CA LEU A 9 -43.96 -25.61 8.61
C LEU A 9 -42.63 -25.06 8.04
N ALA A 10 -41.97 -24.16 8.78
CA ALA A 10 -40.53 -23.88 8.79
C ALA A 10 -39.76 -23.78 7.45
N LEU A 11 -39.75 -22.58 6.86
CA LEU A 11 -38.57 -22.12 6.11
C LEU A 11 -37.83 -21.12 7.00
N CYS A 12 -36.91 -21.65 7.80
CA CYS A 12 -36.05 -20.86 8.66
C CYS A 12 -35.36 -19.78 7.82
N LEU A 13 -35.67 -18.53 8.17
CA LEU A 13 -34.91 -17.34 7.83
C LEU A 13 -33.43 -17.61 8.13
N MET A 14 -32.67 -17.92 7.08
CA MET A 14 -31.23 -18.04 7.15
C MET A 14 -30.64 -16.63 7.09
N ALA A 15 -30.94 -15.86 8.14
CA ALA A 15 -30.19 -14.67 8.50
C ALA A 15 -28.88 -15.12 9.13
N MET A 16 -27.93 -15.57 8.30
CA MET A 16 -26.53 -15.61 8.70
C MET A 16 -26.02 -14.17 8.67
N ALA A 17 -26.34 -13.42 9.73
CA ALA A 17 -25.49 -12.33 10.14
C ALA A 17 -24.16 -12.96 10.57
N PHE A 18 -23.24 -13.10 9.61
CA PHE A 18 -21.82 -13.26 9.91
C PHE A 18 -21.37 -11.95 10.58
N THR A 19 -21.67 -11.80 11.86
CA THR A 19 -20.88 -10.95 12.73
C THR A 19 -19.58 -11.70 12.98
N GLY A 20 -18.71 -11.66 11.97
CA GLY A 20 -17.33 -12.05 12.12
C GLY A 20 -16.70 -11.10 13.11
N CYS A 21 -16.84 -11.40 14.40
CA CYS A 21 -15.93 -10.92 15.41
C CYS A 21 -14.62 -11.67 15.19
N ALA A 22 -13.92 -11.31 14.11
CA ALA A 22 -12.49 -11.51 14.07
C ALA A 22 -11.94 -10.74 15.28
N PRO A 23 -11.04 -11.34 16.10
CA PRO A 23 -10.30 -10.54 17.06
C PRO A 23 -9.72 -9.36 16.26
N LYS A 24 -10.08 -8.14 16.66
CA LYS A 24 -9.52 -6.92 16.09
C LYS A 24 -8.01 -7.08 16.24
N ALA A 25 -7.34 -7.46 15.15
CA ALA A 25 -5.89 -7.50 15.13
C ALA A 25 -5.47 -6.12 15.64
N GLU A 26 -4.56 -6.08 16.61
CA GLU A 26 -3.90 -4.82 16.94
C GLU A 26 -3.28 -4.33 15.64
N THR A 27 -3.91 -3.34 15.02
CA THR A 27 -3.40 -2.68 13.84
C THR A 27 -2.05 -2.11 14.24
N ALA A 28 -0.98 -2.62 13.65
CA ALA A 28 0.35 -2.11 13.88
C ALA A 28 0.33 -0.60 13.60
N GLU A 29 0.69 0.20 14.61
CA GLU A 29 0.77 1.64 14.47
C GLU A 29 2.19 2.00 14.04
N TYR A 30 2.31 2.70 12.90
CA TYR A 30 3.59 3.09 12.36
C TYR A 30 3.79 4.60 12.50
N ASP A 31 4.93 4.96 13.07
CA ASP A 31 5.54 6.27 12.84
C ASP A 31 6.18 6.22 11.44
N ILE A 32 5.47 6.77 10.45
CA ILE A 32 5.84 6.62 9.03
C ILE A 32 7.16 7.34 8.70
N ASP A 33 7.48 8.44 9.37
CA ASP A 33 8.76 9.14 9.24
C ASP A 33 9.92 8.28 9.74
N LYS A 34 9.82 7.77 10.98
CA LYS A 34 10.85 6.88 11.53
C LYS A 34 11.01 5.62 10.71
N MET A 35 9.90 5.11 10.16
CA MET A 35 9.94 3.94 9.31
C MET A 35 10.66 4.20 8.00
N ALA A 36 10.35 5.32 7.33
CA ALA A 36 11.02 5.72 6.10
C ALA A 36 12.53 5.90 6.33
N LEU A 37 12.93 6.50 7.47
CA LEU A 37 14.34 6.65 7.85
C LEU A 37 15.02 5.29 8.07
N LYS A 38 14.41 4.37 8.83
CA LYS A 38 14.96 3.02 9.03
C LYS A 38 15.14 2.27 7.71
N ILE A 39 14.16 2.36 6.80
CA ILE A 39 14.25 1.74 5.48
C ILE A 39 15.39 2.38 4.68
N LYS A 40 15.44 3.72 4.63
CA LYS A 40 16.49 4.47 3.93
C LYS A 40 17.90 4.08 4.43
N ASP A 41 18.07 3.87 5.73
CA ASP A 41 19.36 3.55 6.34
C ASP A 41 19.71 2.05 6.32
N SER A 42 18.86 1.20 5.73
CA SER A 42 19.09 -0.26 5.62
C SER A 42 20.27 -0.66 4.72
N GLY A 43 20.77 0.28 3.92
CA GLY A 43 21.74 0.00 2.86
C GLY A 43 21.15 -0.80 1.69
N ALA A 44 19.82 -0.71 1.50
CA ALA A 44 19.10 -1.25 0.34
C ALA A 44 19.14 -0.36 -0.90
N PHE A 45 19.61 0.88 -0.76
CA PHE A 45 19.59 1.89 -1.80
C PHE A 45 21.00 2.21 -2.30
N SER A 46 21.14 2.45 -3.60
CA SER A 46 22.40 2.92 -4.19
C SER A 46 22.46 4.44 -4.33
N ASP A 47 21.30 5.09 -4.44
CA ASP A 47 21.19 6.54 -4.55
C ASP A 47 20.87 7.25 -3.23
N MET A 48 21.18 8.55 -3.21
CA MET A 48 20.63 9.45 -2.22
C MET A 48 19.14 9.64 -2.47
N LEU A 49 18.33 9.38 -1.43
CA LEU A 49 16.90 9.66 -1.44
C LEU A 49 16.61 10.97 -0.71
N SER A 50 15.78 11.82 -1.31
CA SER A 50 15.34 13.10 -0.76
C SER A 50 13.82 13.19 -0.71
N PRO A 51 13.25 13.89 0.29
CA PRO A 51 11.81 14.10 0.36
C PRO A 51 11.31 14.91 -0.83
N ILE A 52 10.11 14.56 -1.27
CA ILE A 52 9.36 15.36 -2.25
C ILE A 52 8.26 16.16 -1.55
N ASP A 53 7.70 17.14 -2.27
CA ASP A 53 6.52 17.87 -1.81
C ASP A 53 5.33 16.91 -1.72
N THR A 54 4.71 16.78 -0.55
CA THR A 54 3.59 15.85 -0.34
C THR A 54 2.34 16.27 -1.12
N SER A 55 2.22 17.54 -1.53
CA SER A 55 1.08 18.03 -2.32
C SER A 55 0.99 17.42 -3.71
N ILE A 56 2.10 16.94 -4.28
CA ILE A 56 2.13 16.30 -5.61
C ILE A 56 1.89 14.79 -5.56
N VAL A 57 1.92 14.18 -4.37
CA VAL A 57 1.85 12.73 -4.19
C VAL A 57 0.57 12.12 -4.76
N PRO A 58 -0.64 12.66 -4.53
CA PRO A 58 -1.86 12.09 -5.11
C PRO A 58 -1.78 12.00 -6.64
N THR A 59 -1.27 13.04 -7.30
CA THR A 59 -1.07 13.05 -8.75
C THR A 59 0.02 12.06 -9.19
N LEU A 60 1.13 11.99 -8.45
CA LEU A 60 2.26 11.11 -8.78
C LEU A 60 1.88 9.61 -8.72
N TYR A 61 0.95 9.27 -7.85
CA TYR A 61 0.46 7.90 -7.64
C TYR A 61 -0.86 7.60 -8.33
N GLY A 62 -1.55 8.59 -8.91
CA GLY A 62 -2.92 8.40 -9.41
C GLY A 62 -3.94 8.12 -8.30
N ALA A 63 -3.66 8.60 -7.08
CA ALA A 63 -4.47 8.38 -5.88
C ALA A 63 -5.42 9.54 -5.60
N ASN A 64 -6.51 9.27 -4.88
CA ASN A 64 -7.37 10.33 -4.36
C ASN A 64 -6.73 10.95 -3.11
N ALA A 65 -6.59 12.28 -3.08
CA ALA A 65 -6.05 12.97 -1.91
C ALA A 65 -6.87 12.72 -0.63
N SER A 66 -8.18 12.52 -0.75
CA SER A 66 -9.07 12.21 0.39
C SER A 66 -8.85 10.83 0.98
N ASP A 67 -8.17 9.91 0.28
CA ASP A 67 -7.88 8.57 0.76
C ASP A 67 -6.63 8.55 1.68
N ILE A 68 -5.85 9.64 1.70
CA ILE A 68 -4.55 9.74 2.38
C ILE A 68 -4.69 10.64 3.61
N GLU A 69 -4.43 10.09 4.79
CA GLU A 69 -4.36 10.83 6.05
C GLU A 69 -2.98 11.47 6.23
N ASP A 70 -1.92 10.71 5.96
CA ASP A 70 -0.54 11.16 6.08
C ASP A 70 0.37 10.39 5.10
N VAL A 71 1.49 10.98 4.69
CA VAL A 71 2.42 10.35 3.76
C VAL A 71 3.85 10.86 3.87
N VAL A 72 4.80 9.94 3.78
CA VAL A 72 6.21 10.25 3.55
C VAL A 72 6.64 9.63 2.23
N VAL A 73 7.22 10.45 1.34
CA VAL A 73 7.80 9.98 0.08
C VAL A 73 9.22 10.52 -0.07
N LEU A 74 10.17 9.61 -0.31
CA LEU A 74 11.57 9.88 -0.58
C LEU A 74 11.92 9.29 -1.96
N CYS A 75 12.46 10.10 -2.87
CA CYS A 75 12.83 9.67 -4.23
C CYS A 75 14.32 9.88 -4.49
N SER A 76 14.88 9.08 -5.41
CA SER A 76 16.26 9.25 -5.87
C SER A 76 16.54 10.63 -6.44
N THR A 77 17.70 11.20 -6.08
CA THR A 77 18.25 12.41 -6.72
C THR A 77 19.11 12.11 -7.95
N GLY A 78 19.41 10.82 -8.21
CA GLY A 78 20.24 10.33 -9.33
C GLY A 78 19.46 9.95 -10.59
N ALA A 79 18.15 10.25 -10.64
CA ALA A 79 17.24 9.87 -11.73
C ALA A 79 17.07 8.35 -11.93
N THR A 80 17.19 7.56 -10.86
CA THR A 80 16.76 6.16 -10.82
C THR A 80 15.32 6.03 -10.33
N THR A 81 14.77 4.83 -10.40
CA THR A 81 13.43 4.52 -9.89
C THR A 81 13.41 4.26 -8.38
N GLU A 82 14.56 4.38 -7.69
CA GLU A 82 14.64 4.13 -6.25
C GLU A 82 13.77 5.11 -5.47
N GLU A 83 12.87 4.57 -4.65
CA GLU A 83 11.77 5.31 -4.02
C GLU A 83 11.33 4.61 -2.73
N ILE A 84 11.02 5.39 -1.69
CA ILE A 84 10.32 4.96 -0.48
C ILE A 84 9.06 5.79 -0.38
N ALA A 85 7.90 5.15 -0.35
CA ALA A 85 6.63 5.79 -0.08
C ALA A 85 5.89 4.99 0.98
N ILE A 86 5.48 5.68 2.05
CA ILE A 86 4.71 5.09 3.13
C ILE A 86 3.52 5.99 3.37
N PHE A 87 2.34 5.42 3.20
CA PHE A 87 1.07 6.11 3.35
C PHE A 87 0.36 5.61 4.59
N LYS A 88 -0.29 6.52 5.29
CA LYS A 88 -1.36 6.23 6.24
C LYS A 88 -2.67 6.64 5.56
N CYS A 89 -3.54 5.68 5.31
CA CYS A 89 -4.84 5.89 4.69
C CYS A 89 -5.93 6.10 5.74
N ILE A 90 -7.05 6.70 5.33
CA ILE A 90 -8.18 6.97 6.24
C ILE A 90 -8.88 5.69 6.73
N ASP A 91 -8.79 4.60 5.97
CA ASP A 91 -9.33 3.28 6.27
C ASP A 91 -8.66 2.20 5.38
N SER A 92 -9.07 0.95 5.57
CA SER A 92 -8.54 -0.19 4.81
C SER A 92 -8.98 -0.19 3.34
N GLU A 93 -10.16 0.31 3.01
CA GLU A 93 -10.62 0.37 1.61
C GLU A 93 -9.80 1.41 0.82
N ALA A 94 -9.46 2.52 1.45
CA ALA A 94 -8.53 3.51 0.93
C ALA A 94 -7.12 2.92 0.74
N ALA A 95 -6.65 2.10 1.68
CA ALA A 95 -5.38 1.38 1.52
C ALA A 95 -5.40 0.41 0.32
N GLU A 96 -6.47 -0.34 0.11
CA GLU A 96 -6.63 -1.24 -1.05
C GLU A 96 -6.63 -0.49 -2.39
N ARG A 97 -7.34 0.65 -2.46
CA ARG A 97 -7.30 1.52 -3.65
C ARG A 97 -5.89 2.03 -3.92
N LEU A 98 -5.17 2.39 -2.87
CA LEU A 98 -3.82 2.92 -3.00
C LEU A 98 -2.79 1.86 -3.39
N VAL A 99 -2.94 0.61 -2.93
CA VAL A 99 -2.14 -0.52 -3.43
C VAL A 99 -2.32 -0.67 -4.93
N SER A 100 -3.56 -0.69 -5.42
CA SER A 100 -3.84 -0.76 -6.87
C SER A 100 -3.17 0.38 -7.64
N ALA A 101 -3.26 1.62 -7.13
CA ALA A 101 -2.64 2.79 -7.74
C ALA A 101 -1.10 2.70 -7.77
N ALA A 102 -0.49 2.16 -6.70
CA ALA A 102 0.96 1.93 -6.64
C ALA A 102 1.43 0.83 -7.62
N GLU A 103 0.61 -0.21 -7.85
CA GLU A 103 0.89 -1.22 -8.88
C GLU A 103 0.79 -0.65 -10.30
N GLU A 104 -0.19 0.22 -10.57
CA GLU A 104 -0.29 0.94 -11.85
C GLU A 104 0.91 1.88 -12.08
N ARG A 105 1.41 2.51 -11.01
CA ARG A 105 2.64 3.30 -11.05
C ARG A 105 3.85 2.45 -11.46
N ILE A 106 3.99 1.22 -10.96
CA ILE A 106 5.06 0.28 -11.39
C ILE A 106 5.02 0.07 -12.89
N ILE A 107 3.84 -0.23 -13.44
CA ILE A 107 3.65 -0.46 -14.87
C ILE A 107 4.05 0.79 -15.67
N SER A 108 3.60 1.96 -15.21
CA SER A 108 3.90 3.24 -15.85
C SER A 108 5.39 3.55 -15.84
N GLN A 109 6.08 3.32 -14.71
CA GLN A 109 7.53 3.51 -14.60
C GLN A 109 8.30 2.51 -15.48
N LYS A 110 7.89 1.23 -15.55
CA LYS A 110 8.53 0.26 -16.47
C LYS A 110 8.43 0.69 -17.93
N ASN A 111 7.26 1.18 -18.34
CA ASN A 111 7.05 1.71 -19.69
C ASN A 111 7.91 2.94 -19.98
N LEU A 112 8.01 3.85 -19.01
CA LEU A 112 8.82 5.06 -19.12
C LEU A 112 10.31 4.70 -19.26
N TYR A 113 10.87 3.99 -18.29
CA TYR A 113 12.32 3.73 -18.20
C TYR A 113 12.82 2.62 -19.14
N GLY A 114 11.93 1.72 -19.59
CA GLY A 114 12.34 0.52 -20.33
C GLY A 114 13.11 0.78 -21.63
N SER A 115 12.93 1.95 -22.25
CA SER A 115 13.61 2.30 -23.50
C SER A 115 14.98 2.97 -23.33
N TYR A 116 15.21 3.68 -22.22
CA TYR A 116 16.41 4.54 -22.04
C TYR A 116 17.25 4.21 -20.81
N ALA A 117 16.72 3.45 -19.85
CA ALA A 117 17.39 3.07 -18.62
C ALA A 117 17.09 1.59 -18.29
N PRO A 118 17.68 0.64 -19.06
CA PRO A 118 17.34 -0.78 -18.97
C PRO A 118 17.68 -1.44 -17.61
N ALA A 119 18.46 -0.78 -16.76
CA ALA A 119 18.76 -1.25 -15.40
C ALA A 119 17.64 -0.96 -14.39
N GLU A 120 16.65 -0.11 -14.72
CA GLU A 120 15.60 0.31 -13.80
C GLU A 120 14.37 -0.62 -13.75
N PRO A 121 13.85 -1.16 -14.88
CA PRO A 121 12.71 -2.09 -14.83
C PRO A 121 12.89 -3.31 -13.92
N PRO A 122 14.07 -3.95 -13.83
CA PRO A 122 14.29 -5.05 -12.88
C PRO A 122 14.08 -4.65 -11.41
N LYS A 123 14.45 -3.42 -11.01
CA LYS A 123 14.19 -2.93 -9.64
C LYS A 123 12.69 -2.81 -9.36
N LEU A 124 11.92 -2.43 -10.38
CA LEU A 124 10.46 -2.32 -10.34
C LEU A 124 9.75 -3.69 -10.37
N ASP A 125 10.38 -4.75 -10.88
CA ASP A 125 9.89 -6.13 -10.75
C ASP A 125 9.97 -6.63 -9.30
N GLU A 126 10.97 -6.15 -8.54
CA GLU A 126 11.18 -6.47 -7.13
C GLU A 126 10.59 -5.44 -6.15
N ALA A 127 9.82 -4.48 -6.65
CA ALA A 127 9.22 -3.46 -5.83
C ALA A 127 8.31 -4.07 -4.76
N ILE A 128 8.41 -3.58 -3.54
CA ILE A 128 7.52 -3.97 -2.45
C ILE A 128 6.29 -3.09 -2.51
N VAL A 129 5.13 -3.70 -2.80
CA VAL A 129 3.82 -3.07 -2.65
C VAL A 129 3.00 -3.92 -1.70
N LYS A 130 2.65 -3.37 -0.54
CA LYS A 130 1.80 -4.08 0.43
C LYS A 130 0.98 -3.14 1.29
N ALA A 131 -0.20 -3.60 1.70
CA ALA A 131 -0.98 -3.00 2.78
C ALA A 131 -0.76 -3.76 4.10
N ASP A 132 -0.77 -3.02 5.21
CA ASP A 132 -0.88 -3.55 6.56
C ASP A 132 -1.85 -2.67 7.36
N GLY A 133 -3.08 -3.15 7.51
CA GLY A 133 -4.20 -2.35 8.00
C GLY A 133 -4.45 -1.15 7.10
N ILE A 134 -4.31 0.06 7.66
CA ILE A 134 -4.49 1.32 6.95
C ILE A 134 -3.20 1.86 6.32
N TYR A 135 -2.08 1.15 6.44
CA TYR A 135 -0.80 1.62 5.94
C TYR A 135 -0.45 0.94 4.63
N VAL A 136 0.10 1.71 3.68
CA VAL A 136 0.58 1.19 2.40
C VAL A 136 2.06 1.50 2.24
N PHE A 137 2.80 0.49 1.82
CA PHE A 137 4.24 0.54 1.58
C PHE A 137 4.47 0.36 0.08
N TYR A 138 5.14 1.33 -0.54
CA TYR A 138 5.65 1.27 -1.90
C TYR A 138 7.16 1.54 -1.85
N ILE A 139 7.98 0.52 -2.10
CA ILE A 139 9.44 0.66 -2.04
C ILE A 139 10.07 0.03 -3.28
N VAL A 140 10.88 0.83 -3.98
CA VAL A 140 11.73 0.40 -5.09
C VAL A 140 13.17 0.60 -4.65
N SER A 141 13.97 -0.47 -4.64
CA SER A 141 15.33 -0.46 -4.12
C SER A 141 16.22 -1.38 -4.94
N VAL A 142 17.54 -1.28 -4.78
CA VAL A 142 18.48 -2.26 -5.37
C VAL A 142 18.61 -3.55 -4.57
N ASN A 143 17.99 -3.62 -3.38
CA ASN A 143 17.99 -4.82 -2.55
C ASN A 143 16.70 -4.91 -1.72
N SER A 144 15.66 -5.47 -2.34
CA SER A 144 14.34 -5.67 -1.75
C SER A 144 14.39 -6.51 -0.46
N ALA A 145 15.30 -7.49 -0.36
CA ALA A 145 15.48 -8.34 0.81
C ALA A 145 15.92 -7.55 2.06
N LYS A 146 16.80 -6.55 1.93
CA LYS A 146 17.17 -5.68 3.04
C LYS A 146 16.01 -4.82 3.52
N VAL A 147 15.16 -4.36 2.59
CA VAL A 147 13.93 -3.64 2.95
C VAL A 147 12.97 -4.58 3.68
N GLN A 148 12.76 -5.80 3.18
CA GLN A 148 11.92 -6.81 3.84
C GLN A 148 12.40 -7.10 5.27
N ALA A 149 13.70 -7.26 5.49
CA ALA A 149 14.25 -7.46 6.84
C ALA A 149 13.91 -6.31 7.81
N VAL A 150 13.90 -5.06 7.33
CA VAL A 150 13.43 -3.91 8.15
C VAL A 150 11.93 -3.97 8.38
N LEU A 151 11.14 -4.35 7.37
CA LEU A 151 9.69 -4.45 7.45
C LEU A 151 9.19 -5.61 8.34
N GLU A 152 9.95 -6.69 8.44
CA GLU A 152 9.69 -7.86 9.29
C GLU A 152 10.25 -7.68 10.71
N GLY A 153 11.37 -6.95 10.82
CA GLY A 153 11.96 -6.54 12.10
C GLY A 153 11.37 -5.25 12.66
N LYS A 154 10.25 -4.78 12.10
CA LYS A 154 9.46 -3.69 12.68
C LYS A 154 8.92 -4.06 14.06
#